data_AF-A0A537YHY8-F1
#
_entry.id   AF-A0A537YHY8-F1
#
_cell.length_a   1.000
_cell.length_b   1.000
_cell.length_c   1.000
_cell.angle_alpha   90.00
_cell.angle_beta   90.00
_cell.angle_gamma   90.00
#
_symmetry.space_group_name_H-M   'P 1'
#
loop_
_entity.id
_entity.type
_entity.pdbx_description
1 polymer ?
#
loop_
_entity_poly.entity_id
_entity_poly.type
_entity_poly.pdbx_seq_one_letter_code
_entity_poly.pdbx_strand_id
1 'polypeptide(L)'
;MYNPICIAGPQMNKKIIRRLASMVPLTAEQRDYLEHKGATDPLARTRDLDLMGIDQVLVIPTKVIQNLPFAENPFGVDAFCRAYNDFAADWCGEARERLFPAALLPLQSPALAVRELQRVAEKRFPVALIRPFDAAGRYPNDLG
;
A
#
# COMPACT_ATOMS: atom_id res chain seq x y z
N MET A 1 -15.69 12.71 1.65
CA MET A 1 -15.71 11.27 1.99
C MET A 1 -14.53 11.04 2.93
N TYR A 2 -14.71 10.41 4.09
CA TYR A 2 -13.62 10.18 5.06
C TYR A 2 -12.99 8.79 4.85
N ASN A 3 -11.70 8.61 5.16
CA ASN A 3 -11.06 7.31 5.08
C ASN A 3 -11.40 6.50 6.35
N PRO A 4 -12.24 5.46 6.28
CA PRO A 4 -12.70 4.76 7.48
C PRO A 4 -11.54 4.11 8.25
N ILE A 5 -10.44 3.73 7.57
CA ILE A 5 -9.28 3.14 8.24
C ILE A 5 -8.61 4.10 9.21
N CYS A 6 -8.72 5.42 9.00
CA CYS A 6 -8.19 6.43 9.93
C CYS A 6 -9.02 6.51 11.22
N ILE A 7 -10.26 6.00 11.23
CA ILE A 7 -11.15 6.07 12.39
C ILE A 7 -10.99 4.84 13.30
N ALA A 8 -10.95 3.65 12.71
CA ALA A 8 -10.92 2.40 13.48
C ALA A 8 -9.63 1.59 13.31
N GLY A 9 -8.65 2.11 12.56
CA GLY A 9 -7.35 1.48 12.39
C GLY A 9 -7.45 0.01 11.91
N PRO A 10 -6.55 -0.88 12.39
CA PRO A 10 -6.56 -2.29 12.03
C PRO A 10 -7.78 -3.05 12.57
N GLN A 11 -8.55 -2.51 13.52
CA GLN A 11 -9.75 -3.14 14.07
C GLN A 11 -10.99 -3.01 13.15
N MET A 12 -10.82 -2.43 11.95
CA MET A 12 -11.90 -2.28 10.98
C MET A 12 -12.63 -3.60 10.70
N ASN A 13 -13.94 -3.62 10.93
CA ASN A 13 -14.77 -4.80 10.69
C ASN A 13 -16.15 -4.42 10.13
N LYS A 14 -16.91 -5.43 9.66
CA LYS A 14 -18.23 -5.20 9.02
C LYS A 14 -19.21 -4.43 9.91
N LYS A 15 -19.18 -4.60 11.24
CA LYS A 15 -20.06 -3.86 12.16
C LYS A 15 -19.69 -2.39 12.22
N ILE A 16 -18.38 -2.10 12.31
CA ILE A 16 -17.86 -0.72 12.29
C ILE A 16 -18.18 -0.05 10.96
N ILE A 17 -17.93 -0.72 9.83
CA ILE A 17 -18.24 -0.21 8.48
C ILE A 17 -19.72 0.16 8.36
N ARG A 18 -20.63 -0.73 8.79
CA ARG A 18 -22.08 -0.48 8.75
C ARG A 18 -22.47 0.71 9.61
N ARG A 19 -21.89 0.84 10.80
CA ARG A 19 -22.17 1.96 11.69
C ARG A 19 -21.69 3.28 11.10
N LEU A 20 -20.47 3.31 10.57
CA LEU A 20 -19.90 4.47 9.87
C LEU A 20 -20.77 4.89 8.67
N ALA A 21 -21.25 3.92 7.89
CA ALA A 21 -22.14 4.18 6.75
C ALA A 21 -23.51 4.77 7.14
N SER A 22 -24.00 4.49 8.36
CA SER A 22 -25.26 5.01 8.89
C SER A 22 -25.12 6.28 9.74
N MET A 23 -23.91 6.77 9.96
CA MET A 23 -23.68 7.96 10.78
C MET A 23 -24.00 9.26 10.02
N VAL A 24 -24.40 10.29 10.76
CA VAL A 24 -24.55 11.65 10.24
C VAL A 24 -23.21 12.08 9.61
N PRO A 25 -23.22 12.74 8.43
CA PRO A 25 -22.00 13.23 7.82
C PRO A 25 -21.20 14.12 8.77
N LEU A 26 -19.90 13.88 8.85
CA LEU A 26 -18.99 14.67 9.67
C LEU A 26 -18.90 16.12 9.15
N THR A 27 -18.83 17.07 10.09
CA THR A 27 -18.50 18.47 9.78
C THR A 27 -17.10 18.58 9.17
N ALA A 28 -16.78 19.71 8.54
CA ALA A 28 -15.44 19.91 7.97
C ALA A 28 -14.34 19.81 9.04
N GLU A 29 -14.57 20.40 10.21
CA GLU A 29 -13.66 20.37 11.36
C GLU A 29 -13.46 18.95 11.89
N GLN A 30 -14.54 18.16 12.03
CA GLN A 30 -14.44 16.77 12.45
C GLN A 30 -13.67 15.90 11.45
N ARG A 31 -13.78 16.18 10.15
CA ARG A 31 -12.99 15.47 9.14
C ARG A 31 -11.52 15.82 9.21
N ASP A 32 -11.17 17.09 9.34
CA ASP A 32 -9.76 17.51 9.45
C ASP A 32 -9.11 16.94 10.71
N TYR A 33 -9.84 16.87 11.84
CA TYR A 33 -9.36 16.23 13.07
C TYR A 33 -9.04 14.74 12.90
N LEU A 34 -9.86 14.01 12.14
CA LEU A 34 -9.70 12.57 11.90
C LEU A 34 -8.72 12.26 10.75
N GLU A 35 -8.31 13.27 9.99
CA GLU A 35 -7.43 13.07 8.85
C GLU A 35 -5.97 12.99 9.28
N HIS A 36 -5.40 11.80 9.20
CA HIS A 36 -3.96 11.60 9.33
C HIS A 36 -3.27 11.95 8.01
N LYS A 37 -2.86 13.22 7.86
CA LYS A 37 -2.25 13.73 6.62
C LYS A 37 -1.02 12.92 6.18
N GLY A 38 -0.20 12.41 7.11
CA GLY A 38 0.92 11.54 6.76
C GLY A 38 0.53 10.18 6.15
N ALA A 39 -0.75 9.81 6.12
CA ALA A 39 -1.22 8.64 5.37
C ALA A 39 -1.31 8.89 3.86
N THR A 40 -1.40 10.13 3.41
CA THR A 40 -1.62 10.50 2.01
C THR A 40 -0.61 11.51 1.47
N ASP A 41 0.01 12.32 2.33
CA ASP A 41 1.02 13.33 1.98
C ASP A 41 2.41 12.93 2.51
N PRO A 42 3.45 12.87 1.66
CA PRO A 42 4.76 12.39 2.05
C PRO A 42 5.49 13.37 2.99
N LEU A 43 5.27 14.68 2.84
CA LEU A 43 5.89 15.68 3.70
C LEU A 43 5.22 15.75 5.08
N ALA A 44 3.92 15.48 5.16
CA ALA A 44 3.25 15.24 6.44
C ALA A 44 3.76 13.96 7.10
N ARG A 45 4.01 12.89 6.30
CA ARG A 45 4.61 11.66 6.84
C ARG A 45 5.96 11.94 7.47
N THR A 46 6.85 12.70 6.84
CA THR A 46 8.18 12.98 7.42
C THR A 46 8.08 13.72 8.74
N ARG A 47 7.14 14.66 8.90
CA ARG A 47 6.86 15.31 10.19
C ARG A 47 6.36 14.33 11.25
N ASP A 48 5.47 13.41 10.87
CA ASP A 48 5.01 12.35 11.78
C ASP A 48 6.20 11.46 12.21
N LEU A 49 7.11 11.15 11.28
CA LEU A 49 8.32 10.39 11.57
C LEU A 49 9.26 11.15 12.53
N ASP A 50 9.41 12.47 12.38
CA ASP A 50 10.19 13.30 13.30
C ASP A 50 9.63 13.26 14.72
N LEU A 51 8.31 13.37 14.87
CA LEU A 51 7.63 13.28 16.16
C LEU A 51 7.82 11.90 16.82
N MET A 52 7.91 10.84 16.01
CA MET A 52 8.13 9.48 16.49
C MET A 52 9.61 9.14 16.71
N GLY A 53 10.55 10.01 16.29
CA GLY A 53 11.99 9.71 16.30
C GLY A 53 12.38 8.61 15.32
N ILE A 54 11.73 8.51 14.17
CA ILE A 54 12.00 7.52 13.13
C ILE A 54 12.76 8.19 11.97
N ASP A 55 13.97 7.69 11.68
CA ASP A 55 14.80 8.26 10.62
C ASP A 55 14.28 7.88 9.23
N GLN A 56 13.96 6.60 9.03
CA GLN A 56 13.60 6.02 7.73
C GLN A 56 12.47 5.00 7.88
N VAL A 57 11.62 4.87 6.84
CA VAL A 57 10.52 3.91 6.82
C VAL A 57 10.34 3.28 5.46
N LEU A 58 10.04 1.98 5.47
CA LEU A 58 9.54 1.26 4.30
C LEU A 58 8.03 1.48 4.17
N VAL A 59 7.60 1.97 3.01
CA VAL A 59 6.21 2.26 2.68
C VAL A 59 5.59 1.06 2.00
N ILE A 60 4.69 0.38 2.73
CA ILE A 60 3.99 -0.83 2.27
C ILE A 60 2.53 -0.47 1.93
N PRO A 61 1.99 -0.92 0.78
CA PRO A 61 0.60 -0.64 0.40
C PRO A 61 -0.40 -1.32 1.33
N THR A 62 -1.53 -0.67 1.61
CA THR A 62 -2.59 -1.26 2.45
C THR A 62 -3.63 -2.05 1.64
N LYS A 63 -4.45 -1.38 0.82
CA LYS A 63 -5.62 -1.99 0.18
C LYS A 63 -5.28 -2.94 -0.96
N VAL A 64 -4.21 -2.65 -1.68
CA VAL A 64 -3.85 -3.39 -2.90
C VAL A 64 -3.55 -4.86 -2.60
N ILE A 65 -2.96 -5.15 -1.43
CA ILE A 65 -2.58 -6.49 -0.98
C ILE A 65 -3.80 -7.42 -0.77
N GLN A 66 -5.01 -6.85 -0.64
CA GLN A 66 -6.21 -7.64 -0.40
C GLN A 66 -6.74 -8.34 -1.66
N ASN A 67 -6.66 -7.71 -2.83
CA ASN A 67 -7.34 -8.19 -4.04
C ASN A 67 -6.40 -8.59 -5.17
N LEU A 68 -5.24 -7.93 -5.28
CA LEU A 68 -4.29 -8.15 -6.38
C LEU A 68 -3.85 -9.62 -6.55
N PRO A 69 -3.62 -10.40 -5.46
CA PRO A 69 -3.22 -11.80 -5.61
C PRO A 69 -4.29 -12.69 -6.25
N PHE A 70 -5.57 -12.32 -6.15
CA PHE A 70 -6.70 -13.10 -6.68
C PHE A 70 -7.09 -12.69 -8.11
N ALA A 71 -6.42 -11.70 -8.69
CA ALA A 71 -6.66 -11.30 -10.06
C ALA A 71 -6.08 -12.34 -11.03
N GLU A 72 -6.89 -12.78 -11.99
CA GLU A 72 -6.54 -13.87 -12.92
C GLU A 72 -5.86 -13.37 -14.20
N ASN A 73 -6.16 -12.14 -14.65
CA ASN A 73 -5.60 -11.59 -15.89
C ASN A 73 -4.17 -11.03 -15.65
N PRO A 74 -3.11 -11.72 -16.11
CA PRO A 74 -1.74 -11.31 -15.84
C PRO A 74 -1.39 -9.94 -16.45
N PHE A 75 -1.97 -9.57 -17.59
CA PHE A 75 -1.73 -8.25 -18.22
C PHE A 75 -2.39 -7.12 -17.44
N GLY A 76 -3.58 -7.37 -16.88
CA GLY A 76 -4.25 -6.41 -16.00
C GLY A 76 -3.47 -6.19 -14.70
N VAL A 77 -2.93 -7.27 -14.13
CA VAL A 77 -2.07 -7.19 -12.94
C VAL A 77 -0.77 -6.45 -13.24
N ASP A 78 -0.12 -6.72 -14.38
CA ASP A 78 1.09 -6.01 -14.80
C ASP A 78 0.85 -4.50 -14.94
N ALA A 79 -0.19 -4.11 -15.67
CA ALA A 79 -0.55 -2.70 -15.81
C ALA A 79 -0.81 -2.03 -14.46
N PHE A 80 -1.49 -2.73 -13.55
CA PHE A 80 -1.75 -2.24 -12.20
C PHE A 80 -0.45 -2.09 -11.39
N CYS A 81 0.42 -3.11 -11.38
CA CYS A 81 1.69 -3.09 -10.63
C CYS A 81 2.56 -1.92 -11.10
N ARG A 82 2.66 -1.71 -12.41
CA ARG A 82 3.41 -0.60 -13.00
C ARG A 82 2.89 0.76 -12.53
N ALA A 83 1.57 0.97 -12.62
CA ALA A 83 0.94 2.20 -12.19
C ALA A 83 1.13 2.46 -10.68
N TYR A 84 0.98 1.42 -9.85
CA TYR A 84 1.24 1.53 -8.41
C TYR A 84 2.70 1.84 -8.11
N ASN A 85 3.64 1.14 -8.73
CA ASN A 85 5.07 1.35 -8.50
C ASN A 85 5.51 2.73 -8.99
N ASP A 86 4.94 3.27 -10.07
CA ASP A 86 5.21 4.65 -10.49
C ASP A 86 4.68 5.66 -9.46
N PHE A 87 3.43 5.49 -9.01
CA PHE A 87 2.89 6.30 -7.92
C PHE A 87 3.75 6.23 -6.64
N ALA A 88 4.18 5.03 -6.24
CA ALA A 88 4.97 4.84 -5.03
C ALA A 88 6.36 5.48 -5.16
N ALA A 89 6.97 5.42 -6.35
CA ALA A 89 8.23 6.07 -6.66
C ALA A 89 8.12 7.59 -6.56
N ASP A 90 7.04 8.16 -7.11
CA ASP A 90 6.78 9.60 -7.08
C ASP A 90 6.51 10.07 -5.65
N TRP A 91 5.64 9.35 -4.92
CA TRP A 91 5.26 9.67 -3.55
C TRP A 91 6.46 9.60 -2.59
N CYS A 92 7.26 8.54 -2.64
CA CYS A 92 8.48 8.43 -1.83
C CYS A 92 9.59 9.38 -2.35
N GLY A 93 9.49 9.80 -3.60
CA GLY A 93 10.40 10.72 -4.27
C GLY A 93 10.55 12.07 -3.58
N GLU A 94 9.51 12.52 -2.88
CA GLU A 94 9.48 13.78 -2.13
C GLU A 94 10.42 13.78 -0.91
N ALA A 95 10.82 12.60 -0.41
CA ALA A 95 11.77 12.46 0.69
C ALA A 95 12.58 11.15 0.59
N ARG A 96 13.33 11.00 -0.51
CA ARG A 96 14.06 9.76 -0.88
C ARG A 96 15.07 9.24 0.16
N GLU A 97 15.53 10.08 1.08
CA GLU A 97 16.44 9.68 2.16
C GLU A 97 15.70 9.07 3.37
N ARG A 98 14.37 9.18 3.40
CA ARG A 98 13.53 8.79 4.54
C ARG A 98 12.41 7.83 4.16
N LEU A 99 11.87 7.93 2.95
CA LEU A 99 10.74 7.17 2.48
C LEU A 99 11.19 6.19 1.40
N PHE A 100 11.00 4.90 1.65
CA PHE A 100 11.42 3.85 0.75
C PHE A 100 10.22 3.04 0.26
N PRO A 101 9.94 2.96 -1.05
CA PRO A 101 8.77 2.25 -1.54
C PRO A 101 9.01 0.74 -1.60
N ALA A 102 8.00 -0.05 -1.25
CA ALA A 102 7.99 -1.48 -1.49
C ALA A 102 7.27 -1.81 -2.80
N ALA A 103 7.95 -2.53 -3.71
CA ALA A 103 7.40 -2.81 -5.04
C ALA A 103 6.33 -3.90 -5.01
N LEU A 104 5.35 -3.78 -5.91
CA LEU A 104 4.43 -4.86 -6.27
C LEU A 104 4.88 -5.53 -7.57
N LEU A 105 4.73 -6.86 -7.62
CA LEU A 105 5.09 -7.66 -8.78
C LEU A 105 3.86 -8.42 -9.33
N PRO A 106 3.71 -8.54 -10.65
CA PRO A 106 2.67 -9.35 -11.28
C PRO A 106 3.00 -10.85 -11.22
N LEU A 107 2.84 -11.45 -10.03
CA LEU A 107 3.25 -12.83 -9.73
C LEU A 107 2.48 -13.91 -10.52
N GLN A 108 1.36 -13.57 -11.15
CA GLN A 108 0.63 -14.45 -12.08
C GLN A 108 1.45 -14.84 -13.31
N SER A 109 2.50 -14.07 -13.63
CA SER A 109 3.42 -14.39 -14.72
C SER A 109 4.86 -14.12 -14.26
N PRO A 110 5.68 -15.17 -14.07
CA PRO A 110 7.09 -15.00 -13.71
C PRO A 110 7.86 -14.08 -14.67
N ALA A 111 7.55 -14.16 -15.97
CA ALA A 111 8.20 -13.32 -16.98
C ALA A 111 7.84 -11.83 -16.83
N LEU A 112 6.58 -11.50 -16.52
CA LEU A 112 6.19 -10.11 -16.22
C LEU A 112 6.79 -9.66 -14.88
N ALA A 113 6.79 -10.52 -13.87
CA ALA A 113 7.34 -10.22 -12.55
C ALA A 113 8.84 -9.89 -12.61
N VAL A 114 9.63 -10.64 -13.38
CA VAL A 114 11.06 -10.35 -13.57
C VAL A 114 11.27 -9.01 -14.28
N ARG A 115 10.50 -8.72 -15.34
CA ARG A 115 10.60 -7.43 -16.04
C ARG A 115 10.28 -6.27 -15.11
N GLU A 116 9.23 -6.39 -14.31
CA GLU A 116 8.86 -5.33 -13.38
C GLU A 116 9.87 -5.19 -12.25
N LEU A 117 10.42 -6.30 -11.73
CA LEU A 117 11.49 -6.29 -10.74
C LEU A 117 12.73 -5.54 -11.23
N GLN A 118 13.14 -5.78 -12.48
CA GLN A 118 14.25 -5.05 -13.11
C GLN A 118 13.94 -3.55 -13.22
N ARG A 119 12.73 -3.20 -13.66
CA ARG A 119 12.30 -1.80 -13.80
C ARG A 119 12.27 -1.05 -12.46
N VAL A 120 11.79 -1.68 -11.38
CA VAL A 120 11.75 -1.02 -10.06
C VAL A 120 13.14 -0.95 -9.41
N ALA A 121 14.05 -1.86 -9.75
CA ALA A 121 15.45 -1.78 -9.33
C ALA A 121 16.12 -0.53 -9.93
N GLU A 122 15.87 -0.20 -11.20
CA GLU A 122 16.33 1.05 -11.81
C GLU A 122 15.76 2.30 -11.11
N LYS A 123 14.56 2.18 -10.54
CA LYS A 123 13.89 3.22 -9.72
C LYS A 123 14.32 3.22 -8.24
N ARG A 124 15.31 2.40 -7.87
CA ARG A 124 15.89 2.29 -6.51
C ARG A 124 14.90 1.81 -5.44
N PHE A 125 13.96 0.95 -5.81
CA PHE A 125 13.16 0.24 -4.82
C PHE A 125 14.06 -0.74 -4.07
N PRO A 126 14.15 -0.69 -2.73
CA PRO A 126 15.01 -1.60 -1.98
C PRO A 126 14.42 -3.01 -1.85
N VAL A 127 13.10 -3.16 -2.01
CA VAL A 127 12.39 -4.44 -1.80
C VAL A 127 11.22 -4.59 -2.75
N ALA A 128 10.85 -5.84 -3.00
CA ALA A 128 9.60 -6.23 -3.65
C ALA A 128 8.82 -7.18 -2.74
N LEU A 129 7.49 -7.04 -2.73
CA LEU A 129 6.62 -7.79 -1.84
C LEU A 129 6.13 -9.07 -2.52
N ILE A 130 6.28 -10.18 -1.81
CA ILE A 130 5.70 -11.47 -2.15
C ILE A 130 4.82 -11.90 -0.97
N ARG A 131 3.57 -12.27 -1.24
CA ARG A 131 2.68 -12.83 -0.21
C ARG A 131 3.24 -14.19 0.25
N PRO A 132 3.05 -14.59 1.52
CA PRO A 132 3.44 -15.92 2.00
C PRO A 132 2.46 -16.99 1.51
N PHE A 133 2.13 -16.98 0.22
CA PHE A 133 1.44 -18.03 -0.52
C PHE A 133 1.79 -17.88 -2.01
N ASP A 134 1.78 -18.97 -2.76
CA ASP A 134 2.09 -18.95 -4.19
C ASP A 134 0.98 -18.30 -5.02
N ALA A 135 1.21 -18.08 -6.32
CA ALA A 135 0.21 -17.49 -7.21
C ALA A 135 -1.07 -18.33 -7.35
N ALA A 136 -1.06 -19.60 -6.93
CA ALA A 136 -2.22 -20.49 -6.86
C ALA A 136 -2.92 -20.46 -5.48
N GLY A 137 -2.45 -19.62 -4.55
CA GLY A 137 -3.03 -19.44 -3.22
C GLY A 137 -2.61 -20.48 -2.18
N ARG A 138 -1.59 -21.31 -2.46
CA ARG A 138 -1.07 -22.32 -1.53
C ARG A 138 -0.06 -21.71 -0.57
N TYR A 139 -0.17 -21.97 0.73
CA TYR A 139 0.82 -21.50 1.70
C TYR A 139 2.12 -22.30 1.56
N PRO A 140 3.29 -21.73 1.94
CA PRO A 140 4.55 -22.47 1.98
C PRO A 140 4.48 -23.77 2.78
N ASN A 141 3.65 -23.82 3.83
CA ASN A 141 3.41 -25.03 4.62
C ASN A 141 2.68 -26.13 3.84
N ASP A 142 2.01 -25.78 2.74
CA ASP A 142 1.29 -26.72 1.87
C ASP A 142 2.19 -27.29 0.75
N LEU A 143 3.45 -26.83 0.65
CA LEU A 143 4.35 -27.18 -0.47
C LEU A 143 5.19 -28.45 -0.25
N GLY A 144 5.15 -29.06 0.94
CA GLY A 144 5.84 -30.33 1.22
C GLY A 144 7.33 -30.19 1.51
#